data_AF-A0A914RN43-F1
#
_entry.id   AF-A0A914RN43-F1
#
_cell.length_a   1.000
_cell.length_b   1.000
_cell.length_c   1.000
_cell.angle_alpha   90.00
_cell.angle_beta   90.00
_cell.angle_gamma   90.00
#
_symmetry.space_group_name_H-M   'P 1'
#
loop_
_entity.id
_entity.type
_entity.pdbx_description
1 polymer ?
#
loop_
_entity_poly.entity_id
_entity_poly.type
_entity_poly.pdbx_seq_one_letter_code
_entity_poly.pdbx_strand_id
1 'polypeptide(L)'
;MGEAVHTSPTIGSNVEEVIWRNIHFIMWDVGGQESLRASWSSYYTHTQFVILTHRWQIQACCALTGEGIEKGLEWIASSIT
;
A
#
# COMPACT_ATOMS: atom_id res chain seq x y z
N MET A 1 1.44 12.03 -21.68
CA MET A 1 0.27 12.01 -20.78
C MET A 1 -0.15 10.56 -20.68
N GLY A 2 0.04 9.92 -19.52
CA GLY A 2 -0.34 8.52 -19.31
C GLY A 2 -1.86 8.42 -19.25
N GLU A 3 -2.45 7.55 -20.07
CA GLU A 3 -3.87 7.25 -19.96
C GLU A 3 -4.16 6.64 -18.59
N ALA A 4 -5.26 7.07 -17.98
CA ALA A 4 -5.71 6.42 -16.77
C ALA A 4 -6.04 4.96 -17.09
N VAL A 5 -5.31 4.03 -16.48
CA VAL A 5 -5.66 2.61 -16.55
C VAL A 5 -7.04 2.46 -15.94
N HIS A 6 -7.97 1.90 -16.70
CA HIS A 6 -9.32 1.65 -16.20
C HIS A 6 -9.25 0.58 -15.12
N THR A 7 -9.50 0.98 -13.86
CA THR A 7 -9.61 0.07 -12.73
C THR A 7 -11.07 -0.16 -12.37
N SER A 8 -11.39 -1.37 -11.93
CA SER A 8 -12.69 -1.69 -11.32
C SER A 8 -12.53 -1.73 -9.81
N PRO A 9 -13.58 -1.43 -9.01
CA PRO A 9 -13.51 -1.56 -7.56
C PRO A 9 -13.05 -2.96 -7.13
N THR A 10 -12.03 -3.02 -6.28
CA THR A 10 -11.49 -4.29 -5.76
C THR A 10 -12.54 -5.03 -4.93
N ILE A 11 -12.84 -6.28 -5.32
CA ILE A 11 -13.62 -7.22 -4.52
C ILE A 11 -12.64 -8.13 -3.79
N GLY A 12 -12.51 -7.98 -2.48
CA GLY A 12 -11.53 -8.72 -1.67
C GLY A 12 -10.20 -7.98 -1.57
N SER A 13 -9.11 -8.56 -2.11
CA SER A 13 -7.77 -7.98 -2.05
C SER A 13 -6.89 -8.37 -3.25
N ASN A 14 -5.90 -7.52 -3.52
CA ASN A 14 -4.79 -7.77 -4.42
C ASN A 14 -3.48 -7.77 -3.63
N VAL A 15 -2.52 -8.58 -4.04
CA VAL A 15 -1.19 -8.66 -3.42
C VAL A 15 -0.13 -8.56 -4.50
N GLU A 16 0.79 -7.63 -4.32
CA GLU A 16 1.92 -7.44 -5.21
C GLU A 16 3.22 -7.31 -4.42
N GLU A 17 4.28 -7.89 -4.94
CA GLU A 17 5.63 -7.68 -4.43
C GLU A 17 6.28 -6.52 -5.20
N VAL A 18 6.62 -5.46 -4.49
CA VAL A 18 7.34 -4.31 -5.02
C VAL A 18 8.74 -4.31 -4.44
N ILE A 19 9.73 -4.51 -5.30
CA ILE A 19 11.14 -4.46 -4.91
C ILE A 19 11.62 -3.01 -5.05
N TRP A 20 11.97 -2.39 -3.93
CA TRP A 20 12.57 -1.06 -3.90
C TRP A 20 13.99 -1.17 -3.31
N ARG A 21 14.99 -0.91 -4.14
CA ARG A 21 16.41 -1.14 -3.79
C ARG A 21 16.63 -2.61 -3.37
N ASN A 22 16.95 -2.87 -2.11
CA ASN A 22 17.13 -4.21 -1.53
C ASN A 22 16.00 -4.57 -0.54
N ILE A 23 14.91 -3.79 -0.52
CA ILE A 23 13.74 -4.02 0.32
C ILE A 23 12.64 -4.62 -0.54
N HIS A 24 12.07 -5.72 -0.07
CA HIS A 24 10.93 -6.39 -0.70
C HIS A 24 9.66 -6.00 0.04
N PHE A 25 8.84 -5.13 -0.58
CA PHE A 25 7.54 -4.75 -0.04
C PHE A 25 6.47 -5.71 -0.53
N ILE A 26 5.80 -6.40 0.40
CA ILE A 26 4.56 -7.13 0.10
C ILE A 26 3.40 -6.17 0.33
N MET A 27 2.85 -5.62 -0.75
CA MET A 27 1.78 -4.63 -0.71
C MET A 27 0.43 -5.31 -0.88
N TRP A 28 -0.46 -5.10 0.10
CA TRP A 28 -1.84 -5.57 0.07
C TRP A 28 -2.77 -4.39 -0.23
N ASP A 29 -3.43 -4.41 -1.38
CA ASP A 29 -4.54 -3.50 -1.70
C ASP A 29 -5.86 -4.20 -1.32
N VAL A 30 -6.52 -3.70 -0.27
CA VAL A 30 -7.75 -4.29 0.26
C VAL A 30 -8.94 -3.42 -0.12
N GLY A 31 -9.99 -4.05 -0.65
CA GLY A 31 -11.22 -3.36 -1.06
C GLY A 31 -11.84 -2.51 0.05
N GLY A 32 -12.12 -1.24 -0.26
CA GLY A 32 -12.60 -0.24 0.70
C GLY A 32 -14.11 -0.07 0.82
N GLN A 33 -14.89 -0.87 0.08
CA GLN A 33 -16.36 -0.86 0.09
C GLN A 33 -16.90 -1.18 1.48
N GLU A 34 -17.93 -0.48 1.94
CA GLU A 34 -18.47 -0.61 3.31
C GLU A 34 -18.83 -2.06 3.66
N SER A 35 -19.45 -2.78 2.73
CA SER A 35 -19.81 -4.20 2.89
C SER A 35 -18.61 -5.13 3.11
N LEU A 36 -17.42 -4.74 2.65
CA LEU A 36 -16.19 -5.53 2.75
C LEU A 36 -15.35 -5.17 3.97
N ARG A 37 -15.55 -4.00 4.60
CA ARG A 37 -14.75 -3.54 5.74
C ARG A 37 -14.81 -4.48 6.94
N ALA A 38 -15.92 -5.20 7.13
CA ALA A 38 -16.05 -6.22 8.18
C ALA A 38 -15.02 -7.35 8.04
N SER A 39 -14.54 -7.62 6.82
CA SER A 39 -13.52 -8.64 6.56
C SER A 39 -12.08 -8.14 6.74
N TRP A 40 -11.84 -6.84 6.93
CA TRP A 40 -10.48 -6.31 7.03
C TRP A 40 -9.65 -6.95 8.15
N SER A 41 -10.32 -7.43 9.20
CA SER A 41 -9.65 -8.13 10.30
C SER A 41 -9.00 -9.45 9.91
N SER A 42 -9.50 -10.13 8.88
CA SER A 42 -8.91 -11.38 8.42
C SER A 42 -7.47 -11.21 7.93
N TYR A 43 -7.12 -10.05 7.37
CA TYR A 43 -5.79 -9.78 6.80
C TYR A 43 -4.68 -9.62 7.83
N TYR A 44 -5.03 -9.39 9.10
CA TYR A 44 -4.07 -9.41 10.22
C TYR A 44 -4.35 -10.56 11.20
N THR A 45 -5.35 -11.40 10.93
CA THR A 45 -5.62 -12.58 11.76
C THR A 45 -4.48 -13.60 11.57
N HIS A 46 -3.95 -14.14 12.68
CA HIS A 46 -2.75 -15.00 12.73
C HIS A 46 -1.41 -14.30 12.43
N THR A 47 -1.37 -12.98 12.27
CA THR A 47 -0.09 -12.26 12.25
C THR A 47 0.53 -12.30 13.65
N GLN A 48 1.71 -12.90 13.79
CA GLN A 48 2.36 -13.10 15.09
C GLN A 48 2.73 -11.77 15.77
N PHE A 49 3.18 -10.79 14.99
CA PHE A 49 3.50 -9.45 15.46
C PHE A 49 3.21 -8.43 14.35
N VAL A 50 2.49 -7.35 14.70
CA VAL A 50 2.39 -6.14 13.87
C VAL A 50 3.23 -5.08 14.53
N ILE A 51 4.31 -4.62 13.88
CA ILE A 51 5.09 -3.48 14.37
C ILE A 51 4.45 -2.20 13.83
N LEU A 52 3.72 -1.49 14.70
CA LEU A 52 3.21 -0.15 14.41
C LEU A 52 4.29 0.87 14.75
N THR A 53 5.02 1.37 13.75
CA THR A 53 5.94 2.49 13.96
C THR A 53 5.13 3.79 14.04
N HIS A 54 5.37 4.63 15.05
CA HIS A 54 4.66 5.91 15.23
C HIS A 54 5.17 7.04 14.32
N ARG A 55 6.16 6.77 13.44
CA ARG A 55 6.62 7.76 12.46
C ARG A 55 5.62 7.79 11.31
N TRP A 56 5.12 8.97 10.99
CA TRP A 56 4.19 9.19 9.88
C TRP A 56 4.64 10.39 9.05
N GLN A 57 4.34 10.37 7.75
CA GLN A 57 4.52 11.48 6.83
C GLN A 57 3.34 11.52 5.84
N ILE A 58 2.93 12.72 5.45
CA ILE A 58 2.01 12.93 4.33
C ILE A 58 2.85 13.28 3.10
N GLN A 59 2.73 12.49 2.03
CA GLN A 59 3.37 12.74 0.74
C GLN A 59 2.31 12.98 -0.32
N ALA A 60 2.30 14.18 -0.92
CA ALA A 60 1.46 14.45 -2.07
C ALA A 60 1.90 13.56 -3.25
N CYS A 61 0.94 12.94 -3.94
CA CYS A 61 1.21 12.11 -5.10
C CYS A 61 0.07 12.15 -6.12
N CYS A 62 0.35 11.68 -7.33
CA CYS A 62 -0.63 11.40 -8.35
C CYS A 62 -0.39 9.99 -8.90
N ALA A 63 -1.34 9.09 -8.66
CA ALA A 63 -1.23 7.69 -9.12
C ALA A 63 -1.17 7.56 -10.65
N LEU A 64 -1.82 8.47 -11.39
CA LEU A 64 -1.88 8.43 -12.85
C LEU A 64 -0.56 8.87 -13.50
N THR A 65 0.16 9.80 -12.88
CA THR A 65 1.43 10.31 -13.40
C THR A 65 2.64 9.68 -12.72
N GLY A 66 2.44 8.97 -11.60
CA GLY A 66 3.50 8.45 -10.74
C GLY A 66 4.17 9.51 -9.87
N GLU A 67 3.79 10.78 -9.99
CA GLU A 67 4.41 11.88 -9.25
C GLU A 67 4.28 11.64 -7.73
N GLY A 68 5.39 11.78 -7.00
CA GLY A 68 5.41 11.70 -5.54
C GLY A 68 5.41 10.28 -4.95
N ILE A 69 5.12 9.23 -5.74
CA ILE A 69 5.12 7.84 -5.26
C ILE A 69 6.52 7.41 -4.81
N GLU A 70 7.54 7.64 -5.66
CA GLU A 70 8.94 7.29 -5.34
C GLU A 70 9.44 7.99 -4.07
N LYS A 71 9.07 9.26 -3.87
CA LYS A 71 9.42 10.01 -2.65
C LYS A 71 8.79 9.39 -1.40
N GLY A 72 7.56 8.90 -1.52
CA GLY A 72 6.86 8.19 -0.45
C GLY A 72 7.55 6.86 -0.12
N LEU A 73 7.87 6.06 -1.14
CA LEU A 73 8.59 4.79 -0.97
C LEU A 73 9.98 4.98 -0.35
N GLU A 74 10.72 6.00 -0.80
CA GLU A 74 12.03 6.32 -0.23
C GLU A 74 11.92 6.72 1.25
N TRP A 75 10.90 7.50 1.63
CA TRP A 75 10.67 7.83 3.04
C TRP A 75 10.37 6.59 3.89
N ILE A 76 9.52 5.68 3.38
CA ILE A 76 9.21 4.41 4.05
C ILE A 76 10.49 3.59 4.24
N ALA A 77 11.28 3.42 3.17
CA ALA A 77 12.55 2.70 3.21
C ALA A 77 13.51 3.28 4.26
N SER A 78 13.68 4.61 4.29
CA SER A 78 14.53 5.29 5.28
C SER A 78 14.01 5.22 6.72
N SER A 79 12.74 4.87 6.92
CA SER A 79 12.12 4.79 8.25
C SER A 79 12.22 3.38 8.85
N ILE A 80 12.45 2.36 8.01
CA ILE A 80 12.57 0.95 8.42
C ILE A 80 14.04 0.48 8.51
N THR A 81 14.97 1.19 7.89
CA THR A 81 16.44 0.99 8.01
C THR A 81 17.04 2.01 8.97
#